data_AF-A0A5E4IYN1-F1
#
_entry.id   AF-A0A5E4IYN1-F1
#
_cell.length_a   1.000
_cell.length_b   1.000
_cell.length_c   1.000
_cell.angle_alpha   90.00
_cell.angle_beta   90.00
_cell.angle_gamma   90.00
#
_symmetry.space_group_name_H-M   'P 1'
#
loop_
_entity.id
_entity.type
_entity.pdbx_description
1 polymer ?
#
loop_
_entity_poly.entity_id
_entity_poly.type
_entity_poly.pdbx_seq_one_letter_code
_entity_poly.pdbx_strand_id
1 'polypeptide(L)'
;MTGKNKNPSGSQDDSMKIAVSKNGPYIVAGGVPLITSEICNDDEGYCRTWREVKRYPVQEKYALCRCGHSENKPFCDGTHAKIKLRAATPP
;
A
#
# COMPACT_ATOMS: atom_id res chain seq x y z
N MET A 1 33.30 -22.17 32.28
CA MET A 1 32.14 -22.61 31.47
C MET A 1 31.53 -21.37 30.82
N THR A 2 31.75 -21.25 29.52
CA THR A 2 31.38 -20.13 28.65
C THR A 2 29.89 -20.14 28.32
N GLY A 3 29.23 -19.00 28.45
CA GLY A 3 27.85 -18.79 27.98
C GLY A 3 27.73 -17.48 27.21
N LYS A 4 28.24 -17.44 25.97
CA LYS A 4 27.92 -16.38 24.99
C LYS A 4 26.79 -16.88 24.10
N ASN A 5 25.54 -16.61 24.46
CA ASN A 5 24.43 -16.75 23.52
C ASN A 5 24.25 -15.45 22.75
N LYS A 6 25.01 -15.31 21.66
CA LYS A 6 24.70 -14.38 20.58
C LYS A 6 23.72 -15.12 19.66
N ASN A 7 22.43 -14.84 19.78
CA ASN A 7 21.48 -15.23 18.73
C ASN A 7 21.83 -14.43 17.47
N PRO A 8 22.02 -15.08 16.31
CA PRO A 8 22.39 -14.39 15.10
C PRO A 8 21.20 -13.58 14.60
N SER A 9 21.52 -12.34 14.24
CA SER A 9 20.70 -11.37 13.53
C SER A 9 19.80 -12.02 12.46
N GLY A 10 18.48 -11.95 12.67
CA GLY A 10 17.54 -12.04 11.56
C GLY A 10 17.67 -10.77 10.73
N SER A 11 18.21 -10.89 9.52
CA SER A 11 18.20 -9.84 8.51
C SER A 11 16.75 -9.55 8.11
N GLN A 12 16.16 -8.51 8.68
CA GLN A 12 14.91 -7.95 8.17
C GLN A 12 15.23 -7.33 6.81
N ASP A 13 14.67 -7.91 5.75
CA ASP A 13 14.71 -7.38 4.39
C ASP A 13 13.82 -6.12 4.33
N ASP A 14 14.43 -4.95 4.56
CA ASP A 14 13.84 -3.60 4.55
C ASP A 14 13.53 -3.10 3.11
N SER A 15 13.37 -4.03 2.16
CA SER A 15 13.13 -3.67 0.76
C SER A 15 11.69 -3.17 0.58
N MET A 16 11.57 -1.92 0.07
CA MET A 16 10.29 -1.32 -0.33
C MET A 16 9.57 -2.24 -1.33
N LYS A 17 8.38 -2.71 -0.97
CA LYS A 17 7.64 -3.69 -1.78
C LYS A 17 6.13 -3.50 -1.71
N ILE A 18 5.47 -3.88 -2.80
CA ILE A 18 4.02 -3.97 -2.91
C ILE A 18 3.67 -5.39 -3.34
N ALA A 19 2.91 -6.10 -2.51
CA ALA A 19 2.43 -7.44 -2.80
C ALA A 19 0.91 -7.43 -3.01
N VAL A 20 0.43 -8.21 -3.98
CA VAL A 20 -1.01 -8.39 -4.21
C VAL A 20 -1.48 -9.59 -3.37
N SER A 21 -2.31 -9.37 -2.37
CA SER A 21 -2.86 -10.49 -1.59
C SER A 21 -3.99 -11.20 -2.35
N LYS A 22 -4.07 -12.53 -2.21
CA LYS A 22 -5.12 -13.36 -2.83
C LYS A 22 -6.50 -12.85 -2.42
N ASN A 23 -7.33 -12.48 -3.40
CA ASN A 23 -8.68 -11.92 -3.19
C ASN A 23 -8.73 -10.71 -2.25
N GLY A 24 -7.60 -10.05 -2.02
CA GLY A 24 -7.48 -9.02 -0.99
C GLY A 24 -6.79 -7.76 -1.48
N PRO A 25 -6.40 -6.87 -0.54
CA PRO A 25 -5.77 -5.59 -0.82
C PRO A 25 -4.36 -5.72 -1.40
N TYR A 26 -3.78 -4.59 -1.80
CA TYR A 26 -2.34 -4.45 -1.92
C TYR A 26 -1.72 -4.32 -0.53
N ILE A 27 -0.69 -5.10 -0.25
CA ILE A 27 0.11 -5.03 0.97
C ILE A 27 1.38 -4.28 0.64
N VAL A 28 1.54 -3.10 1.22
CA VAL A 28 2.72 -2.26 1.05
C VAL A 28 3.60 -2.40 2.29
N ALA A 29 4.90 -2.59 2.11
CA ALA A 29 5.87 -2.78 3.19
C ALA A 29 7.23 -2.15 2.88
N GLY A 30 8.05 -1.91 3.90
CA GLY A 30 9.39 -1.32 3.79
C GLY A 30 9.37 0.22 3.76
N GLY A 31 8.44 0.83 4.49
CA GLY A 31 8.41 2.29 4.64
C GLY A 31 8.07 3.10 3.38
N VAL A 32 7.33 2.53 2.42
CA VAL A 32 6.99 3.23 1.16
C VAL A 32 6.11 4.47 1.42
N PRO A 33 6.54 5.69 1.05
CA PRO A 33 5.74 6.91 1.21
C PRO A 33 4.45 6.89 0.40
N LEU A 34 3.37 7.43 0.96
CA LEU A 34 2.06 7.53 0.31
C LEU A 34 1.64 9.00 0.18
N ILE A 35 1.26 9.40 -1.03
CA ILE A 35 0.70 10.70 -1.34
C ILE A 35 -0.59 10.56 -2.17
N THR A 36 -1.43 11.58 -2.12
CA THR A 36 -2.57 11.77 -3.02
C THR A 36 -2.30 12.98 -3.90
N SER A 37 -2.52 12.83 -5.21
CA SER A 37 -2.34 13.89 -6.19
C SER A 37 -3.66 14.18 -6.90
N GLU A 38 -3.88 15.44 -7.23
CA GLU A 38 -4.97 15.93 -8.07
C GLU A 38 -4.44 16.27 -9.46
N ILE A 39 -5.23 15.94 -10.48
CA ILE A 39 -5.01 16.41 -11.85
C ILE A 39 -5.41 17.88 -11.90
N CYS A 40 -4.48 18.75 -12.28
CA CYS A 40 -4.76 20.15 -12.53
C CYS A 40 -4.90 20.37 -14.04
N ASN A 41 -6.13 20.67 -14.45
CA ASN A 41 -6.42 21.11 -15.80
C ASN A 41 -6.17 22.61 -15.93
N ASP A 42 -5.80 23.06 -17.12
CA ASP A 42 -5.85 24.49 -17.47
C ASP A 42 -7.30 24.97 -17.67
N ASP A 43 -7.47 26.26 -17.95
CA ASP A 43 -8.76 26.88 -18.25
C ASP A 43 -9.45 26.33 -19.52
N GLU A 44 -8.70 25.63 -20.38
CA GLU A 44 -9.19 24.97 -21.60
C GLU A 44 -9.58 23.50 -21.35
N GLY A 45 -9.35 22.98 -20.14
CA GLY A 45 -9.68 21.61 -19.72
C GLY A 45 -8.57 20.58 -19.95
N TYR A 46 -7.38 20.96 -20.41
CA TYR A 46 -6.27 20.02 -20.63
C TYR A 46 -5.49 19.75 -19.35
N CYS A 47 -5.20 18.48 -19.08
CA CYS A 47 -4.34 18.03 -17.98
C CYS A 47 -2.91 18.52 -18.17
N ARG A 48 -2.49 19.58 -17.45
CA ARG A 48 -1.14 20.15 -17.57
C ARG A 48 -0.20 19.75 -16.44
N THR A 49 -0.71 19.47 -15.24
CA THR A 49 0.16 19.14 -14.10
C THR A 49 -0.55 18.29 -13.05
N TRP A 50 0.25 17.75 -12.12
CA TRP A 50 -0.20 17.04 -10.94
C TRP A 50 0.17 17.85 -9.70
N ARG A 51 -0.81 18.08 -8.82
CA ARG A 51 -0.59 18.74 -7.54
C ARG A 51 -0.69 17.74 -6.41
N GLU A 52 0.31 17.68 -5.53
CA GLU A 52 0.21 16.92 -4.28
C GLU A 52 -0.84 17.57 -3.37
N VAL A 53 -1.82 16.80 -2.93
CA VAL A 53 -2.95 17.24 -2.09
C VAL A 53 -2.78 16.79 -0.66
N LYS A 54 -2.21 15.60 -0.47
CA LYS A 54 -2.06 15.00 0.85
C LYS A 54 -0.87 14.07 0.89
N ARG A 55 -0.10 14.18 1.97
CA ARG A 55 0.97 13.25 2.33
C ARG A 55 0.57 12.52 3.60
N TYR A 56 0.69 11.20 3.58
CA TYR A 56 0.47 10.38 4.76
C TYR A 56 1.78 10.20 5.50
N PRO A 57 1.75 10.04 6.84
CA PRO A 57 2.93 9.63 7.60
C PRO A 57 3.51 8.35 7.02
N VAL A 58 4.83 8.26 6.98
CA VAL A 58 5.50 7.02 6.54
C VAL A 58 5.19 5.91 7.52
N GLN A 59 4.72 4.78 7.00
CA GLN A 59 4.40 3.60 7.78
C GLN A 59 5.18 2.41 7.24
N GLU A 60 5.69 1.59 8.14
CA GLU A 60 6.42 0.36 7.80
C GLU A 60 5.58 -0.60 6.95
N LYS A 61 4.27 -0.65 7.22
CA LYS A 61 3.33 -1.51 6.51
C LYS A 61 1.92 -0.95 6.52
N TYR A 62 1.23 -1.04 5.38
CA TYR A 62 -0.18 -0.67 5.24
C TYR A 62 -0.88 -1.44 4.12
N ALA A 63 -2.21 -1.39 4.08
CA ALA A 63 -3.03 -2.10 3.10
C ALA A 63 -3.90 -1.14 2.28
N LEU A 64 -3.74 -1.17 0.95
CA LEU A 64 -4.53 -0.33 0.03
C LEU A 64 -5.69 -1.11 -0.58
N CYS A 65 -6.83 -0.44 -0.72
CA CYS A 65 -8.03 -1.02 -1.31
C CYS A 65 -7.75 -1.38 -2.78
N ARG A 66 -8.09 -2.63 -3.13
CA ARG A 66 -8.08 -3.11 -4.52
C ARG A 66 -9.47 -3.45 -5.04
N CYS A 67 -10.44 -3.63 -4.15
CA CYS A 67 -11.80 -4.04 -4.53
C CYS A 67 -12.69 -2.89 -4.99
N GLY A 68 -12.31 -1.62 -4.77
CA GLY A 68 -13.12 -0.44 -5.13
C GLY A 68 -14.26 -0.10 -4.16
N HIS A 69 -14.55 -0.96 -3.18
CA HIS A 69 -15.70 -0.82 -2.29
C HIS A 69 -15.35 -0.40 -0.85
N SER A 70 -14.09 -0.09 -0.54
CA SER A 70 -13.74 0.43 0.79
C SER A 70 -14.42 1.77 1.06
N GLU A 71 -14.93 1.94 2.28
CA GLU A 71 -15.44 3.22 2.79
C GLU A 71 -14.29 4.11 3.30
N ASN A 72 -13.14 3.52 3.61
CA ASN A 72 -11.95 4.21 4.09
C ASN A 72 -10.86 4.33 3.01
N LYS A 73 -11.25 4.71 1.78
CA LYS A 73 -10.29 4.87 0.68
C LYS A 73 -9.21 5.91 1.01
N PRO A 74 -7.96 5.69 0.58
CA PRO A 74 -7.48 4.61 -0.30
C PRO A 74 -7.18 3.28 0.41
N PHE A 75 -7.41 3.20 1.73
CA PHE A 75 -7.06 2.03 2.54
C PHE A 75 -8.09 0.92 2.45
N CYS A 76 -7.66 -0.29 2.78
CA CYS A 76 -8.54 -1.44 2.92
C CYS A 76 -9.24 -1.44 4.29
N ASP A 77 -10.55 -1.63 4.30
CA ASP A 77 -11.42 -1.71 5.48
C ASP A 77 -12.01 -3.12 5.71
N GLY A 78 -11.63 -4.09 4.88
CA GLY A 78 -12.14 -5.47 4.93
C GLY A 78 -13.36 -5.73 4.03
N THR A 79 -13.91 -4.72 3.36
CA THR A 79 -15.11 -4.88 2.50
C THR A 79 -14.90 -5.87 1.36
N HIS A 80 -13.66 -6.07 0.89
CA HIS A 80 -13.30 -7.08 -0.12
C HIS A 80 -13.73 -8.51 0.27
N ALA A 81 -13.69 -8.85 1.56
CA ALA A 81 -14.11 -10.17 2.05
C ALA A 81 -15.64 -10.32 2.01
N LYS A 82 -16.38 -9.25 2.36
CA LYS A 82 -17.84 -9.22 2.37
C LYS A 82 -18.42 -9.41 0.96
N ILE A 83 -17.86 -8.71 -0.02
CA ILE A 83 -18.29 -8.80 -1.42
C ILE A 83 -17.67 -9.99 -2.17
N LYS A 84 -16.84 -10.80 -1.48
CA LYS A 84 -16.16 -11.98 -2.02
C LYS A 84 -15.42 -11.66 -3.31
N LEU A 85 -14.53 -10.65 -3.26
CA LEU A 85 -13.67 -10.31 -4.40
C LEU A 85 -13.02 -11.57 -4.95
N ARG A 86 -13.17 -11.81 -6.26
CA ARG A 86 -12.48 -12.87 -6.98
C ARG A 86 -11.44 -12.23 -7.87
N ALA A 87 -10.23 -12.13 -7.36
CA ALA A 87 -9.10 -11.72 -8.17
C ALA A 87 -8.51 -12.96 -8.85
N ALA A 88 -8.43 -12.95 -10.17
CA ALA A 88 -7.53 -13.87 -10.85
C ALA A 88 -6.11 -13.61 -10.33
N THR A 89 -5.44 -14.65 -9.85
CA THR A 89 -3.98 -14.57 -9.67
C THR A 89 -3.38 -14.46 -11.07
N PRO A 90 -2.54 -13.45 -11.36
CA PRO A 90 -1.74 -13.49 -12.58
C PRO A 90 -0.91 -14.80 -12.58
N PRO A 91 -0.70 -15.42 -13.75
CA PRO A 91 0.11 -16.64 -13.85
C PRO A 91 1.54 -16.41 -13.35
#